data_AF-A0A382M9Q2-F1
#
_entry.id   AF-A0A382M9Q2-F1
#
_cell.length_a   1.000
_cell.length_b   1.000
_cell.length_c   1.000
_cell.angle_alpha   90.00
_cell.angle_beta   90.00
_cell.angle_gamma   90.00
#
_symmetry.space_group_name_H-M   'P 1'
#
loop_
_entity.id
_entity.type
_entity.pdbx_description
1 polymer ?
#
loop_
_entity_poly.entity_id
_entity_poly.type
_entity_poly.pdbx_seq_one_letter_code
_entity_poly.pdbx_strand_id
1 'polypeptide(L)'
;MPVTGILPGLTPSDADEFESALMKFVDSRELPLYKMMAYHLGWVDQNGEPEPVTNQDRSHGHIVLATSKAAGGENQTTMPYAVSVELLHNF
;
A
#
# COMPACT_ATOMS: atom_id res chain seq x y z
N MET A 1 17.11 -6.19 8.29
CA MET A 1 16.74 -4.85 7.77
C MET A 1 15.44 -5.04 7.02
N PRO A 2 14.40 -4.21 7.23
CA PRO A 2 13.21 -4.28 6.40
C PRO A 2 13.62 -3.98 4.96
N VAL A 3 13.07 -4.73 4.01
CA VAL A 3 13.38 -4.55 2.59
C VAL A 3 12.49 -3.41 2.10
N THR A 4 12.95 -2.17 2.28
CA THR A 4 12.31 -1.01 1.67
C THR A 4 12.69 -0.96 0.19
N GLY A 5 11.77 -1.39 -0.67
CA GLY A 5 11.98 -1.38 -2.12
C GLY A 5 10.89 -2.12 -2.92
N ILE A 6 10.95 -1.95 -4.23
CA ILE A 6 10.07 -2.68 -5.16
C ILE A 6 10.50 -4.14 -5.18
N LEU A 7 9.54 -5.04 -4.95
CA LEU A 7 9.81 -6.48 -4.91
C LEU A 7 10.15 -6.99 -6.33
N PRO A 8 11.11 -7.93 -6.49
CA PRO A 8 11.44 -8.48 -7.80
C PRO A 8 10.22 -8.96 -8.58
N GLY A 9 10.14 -8.59 -9.87
CA GLY A 9 8.99 -8.90 -10.74
C GLY A 9 7.94 -7.79 -10.81
N LEU A 10 8.00 -6.81 -9.90
CA LEU A 10 7.23 -5.57 -9.99
C LEU A 10 8.02 -4.45 -10.65
N THR A 11 7.31 -3.56 -11.31
CA THR A 11 7.81 -2.30 -11.88
C THR A 11 7.52 -1.15 -10.93
N PRO A 12 8.18 0.02 -11.08
CA PRO A 12 7.81 1.22 -10.34
C PRO A 12 6.33 1.60 -10.49
N SER A 13 5.79 1.45 -11.71
CA SER A 13 4.36 1.70 -11.97
C SER A 13 3.46 0.78 -11.15
N ASP A 14 3.83 -0.50 -10.99
CA ASP A 14 3.05 -1.44 -10.18
C ASP A 14 3.00 -1.00 -8.70
N ALA A 15 4.10 -0.46 -8.19
CA ALA A 15 4.20 0.05 -6.81
C ALA A 15 3.44 1.38 -6.62
N ASP A 16 3.51 2.29 -7.59
CA ASP A 16 2.77 3.55 -7.57
C ASP A 16 1.25 3.34 -7.64
N GLU A 17 0.80 2.40 -8.48
CA GLU A 17 -0.60 1.98 -8.55
C GLU A 17 -1.07 1.36 -7.23
N PHE A 18 -0.21 0.57 -6.59
CA PHE A 18 -0.49 -0.05 -5.30
C PHE A 18 -0.63 0.99 -4.17
N GLU A 19 0.31 1.93 -4.05
CA GLU A 19 0.21 3.04 -3.09
C GLU A 19 -1.06 3.87 -3.33
N SER A 20 -1.35 4.21 -4.58
CA SER A 20 -2.56 4.94 -4.95
C SER A 20 -3.83 4.19 -4.55
N ALA A 21 -3.86 2.86 -4.70
CA ALA A 21 -4.98 2.03 -4.30
C ALA A 21 -5.14 1.97 -2.77
N LEU A 22 -4.04 1.89 -2.03
CA LEU A 22 -4.02 1.89 -0.57
C LEU A 22 -4.51 3.24 -0.01
N MET A 23 -3.98 4.35 -0.52
CA MET A 23 -4.42 5.72 -0.17
C MET A 23 -5.90 5.90 -0.45
N LYS A 24 -6.35 5.56 -1.65
CA LYS A 24 -7.76 5.67 -2.04
C LYS A 24 -8.68 4.86 -1.12
N PHE A 25 -8.27 3.68 -0.67
CA PHE A 25 -9.06 2.91 0.30
C PHE A 25 -9.23 3.70 1.60
N VAL A 26 -8.14 4.21 2.18
CA VAL A 26 -8.19 4.94 3.46
C VAL A 26 -8.94 6.27 3.32
N ASP A 27 -8.67 7.04 2.28
CA ASP A 27 -9.23 8.38 2.06
C ASP A 27 -10.72 8.37 1.69
N SER A 28 -11.24 7.24 1.17
CA SER A 28 -12.65 7.13 0.80
C SER A 28 -13.64 7.19 1.98
N ARG A 29 -13.17 7.42 3.22
CA ARG A 29 -13.95 7.29 4.45
C ARG A 29 -13.65 8.43 5.43
N GLU A 30 -14.71 9.00 6.02
CA GLU A 30 -14.61 10.24 6.81
C GLU A 30 -14.46 10.03 8.32
N LEU A 31 -14.33 8.78 8.80
CA LEU A 31 -14.23 8.52 10.24
C LEU A 31 -12.82 8.86 10.78
N PRO A 32 -12.69 9.38 12.02
CA PRO A 32 -11.39 9.68 12.65
C PRO A 32 -10.40 8.51 12.65
N LEU A 33 -10.91 7.27 12.64
CA LEU A 33 -10.11 6.06 12.51
C LEU A 33 -9.22 6.08 11.25
N TYR A 34 -9.75 6.52 10.11
CA TYR A 34 -8.99 6.52 8.85
C TYR A 34 -7.90 7.59 8.82
N LYS A 35 -8.09 8.70 9.54
CA LYS A 35 -7.00 9.67 9.78
C LYS A 35 -5.87 9.07 10.60
N MET A 36 -6.18 8.29 11.64
CA MET A 36 -5.14 7.57 12.38
C MET A 36 -4.44 6.51 11.52
N MET A 37 -5.17 5.82 10.64
CA MET A 37 -4.57 4.87 9.70
C MET A 37 -3.61 5.58 8.74
N ALA A 38 -4.00 6.72 8.17
CA ALA A 38 -3.15 7.52 7.30
C ALA A 38 -1.89 8.02 8.04
N TYR A 39 -2.03 8.41 9.31
CA TYR A 39 -0.89 8.76 10.17
C TYR A 39 0.03 7.56 10.39
N HIS A 40 -0.53 6.39 10.73
CA HIS A 40 0.25 5.16 10.94
C HIS A 40 1.01 4.74 9.67
N LEU A 41 0.39 4.93 8.50
CA LEU A 41 0.98 4.66 7.20
C LEU A 41 1.99 5.74 6.76
N GLY A 42 2.15 6.83 7.54
CA GLY A 42 3.14 7.87 7.30
C GLY A 42 2.80 8.82 6.16
N TRP A 43 1.50 9.00 5.86
CA TRP A 43 1.01 9.93 4.84
C TRP A 43 0.63 11.30 5.39
N VAL A 44 0.29 11.36 6.69
CA VAL A 44 -0.03 12.61 7.39
C VAL A 44 0.71 12.67 8.72
N ASP A 45 0.96 13.88 9.20
CA ASP A 45 1.57 14.14 10.49
C ASP A 45 0.54 14.04 11.65
N GLN A 46 1.00 14.31 12.88
CA GLN A 46 0.15 14.30 14.08
C GLN A 46 -0.99 15.33 14.07
N ASN A 47 -0.90 16.35 13.21
CA ASN A 47 -1.92 17.37 13.02
C ASN A 47 -2.89 16.99 11.88
N GLY A 48 -2.59 15.93 11.13
CA GLY A 48 -3.34 15.49 9.96
C GLY A 48 -2.95 16.21 8.67
N GLU A 49 -1.81 16.90 8.66
CA GLU A 49 -1.28 17.58 7.48
C GLU A 49 -0.44 16.61 6.64
N PRO A 50 -0.47 16.68 5.29
CA PRO A 50 0.31 15.79 4.43
C PRO A 50 1.80 15.85 4.72
N GLU A 51 2.43 14.69 4.92
CA GLU A 51 3.87 14.57 5.16
C GLU A 51 4.55 13.96 3.91
N PRO A 52 5.79 14.37 3.54
CA PRO A 52 6.50 13.71 2.44
C PRO A 52 6.57 12.20 2.69
N VAL A 53 6.23 11.43 1.65
CA VAL A 53 6.11 9.97 1.72
C VAL A 53 7.34 9.35 2.39
N THR A 54 7.13 8.83 3.59
CA THR A 54 8.16 8.04 4.27
C THR A 54 8.27 6.71 3.53
N ASN A 55 9.48 6.22 3.26
CA ASN A 55 9.65 4.89 2.68
C ASN A 55 9.10 3.83 3.65
N GLN A 56 7.92 3.31 3.34
CA GLN A 56 7.27 2.24 4.09
C GLN A 56 7.61 0.88 3.47
N ASP A 57 7.67 -0.16 4.31
CA ASP A 57 7.77 -1.52 3.83
C ASP A 57 6.40 -1.98 3.32
N ARG A 58 6.30 -2.25 2.02
CA ARG A 58 5.09 -2.74 1.32
C ARG A 58 5.22 -4.17 0.85
N SER A 59 6.12 -4.93 1.46
CA SER A 59 6.46 -6.28 1.01
C SER A 59 5.26 -7.24 1.00
N HIS A 60 4.29 -7.07 1.91
CA HIS A 60 3.14 -7.97 2.05
C HIS A 60 2.12 -7.77 0.93
N GLY A 61 1.83 -6.54 0.53
CA GLY A 61 1.05 -6.26 -0.68
C GLY A 61 1.81 -6.63 -1.95
N HIS A 62 3.09 -6.28 -2.03
CA HIS A 62 3.93 -6.54 -3.19
C HIS A 62 4.08 -8.04 -3.50
N ILE A 63 4.22 -8.90 -2.48
CA ILE A 63 4.35 -10.35 -2.73
C ILE A 63 3.08 -10.93 -3.35
N VAL A 64 1.89 -10.40 -3.03
CA VAL A 64 0.63 -10.80 -3.65
C VAL A 64 0.60 -10.42 -5.13
N LEU A 65 0.95 -9.17 -5.45
CA LEU A 65 1.03 -8.70 -6.84
C LEU A 65 2.06 -9.49 -7.65
N ALA A 66 3.26 -9.67 -7.11
CA ALA A 66 4.35 -10.40 -7.78
C ALA A 66 3.97 -11.86 -8.04
N THR A 67 3.33 -12.52 -7.06
CA THR A 67 2.88 -13.91 -7.18
C THR A 67 1.79 -14.05 -8.25
N SER A 68 0.80 -13.16 -8.25
CA SER A 68 -0.25 -13.17 -9.26
C SER A 68 0.30 -12.96 -10.66
N LYS A 69 1.19 -11.97 -10.84
CA LYS A 69 1.84 -11.68 -12.12
C LYS A 69 2.71 -12.84 -12.61
N ALA A 70 3.43 -13.51 -11.72
CA ALA A 70 4.19 -14.72 -12.04
C ALA A 70 3.29 -15.89 -12.49
N ALA A 71 2.05 -15.94 -12.00
CA ALA A 71 1.03 -16.90 -12.44
C ALA A 71 0.27 -16.46 -13.72
N GLY A 72 0.63 -15.31 -14.32
CA GLY A 72 -0.04 -14.75 -15.50
C GLY A 72 -1.31 -13.94 -15.19
N GLY A 73 -1.53 -13.56 -13.94
CA GLY A 73 -2.64 -12.71 -13.52
C GLY A 73 -2.43 -11.22 -13.86
N GLU A 74 -3.52 -10.47 -13.79
CA GLU A 74 -3.54 -9.03 -14.06
C GLU A 74 -3.50 -8.22 -12.75
N ASN A 75 -2.76 -7.11 -12.73
CA ASN A 75 -2.67 -6.24 -11.56
C ASN A 75 -4.05 -5.72 -11.14
N GLN A 76 -4.88 -5.30 -12.09
CA GLN A 76 -6.18 -4.69 -11.81
C GLN A 76 -7.10 -5.61 -10.99
N THR A 77 -7.11 -6.90 -11.29
CA THR A 77 -7.90 -7.89 -10.56
C THR A 77 -7.24 -8.32 -9.25
N THR A 78 -5.92 -8.21 -9.16
CA THR A 78 -5.13 -8.59 -7.97
C THR A 78 -5.10 -7.50 -6.90
N MET A 79 -5.22 -6.22 -7.31
CA MET A 79 -5.01 -5.04 -6.46
C MET A 79 -5.81 -5.08 -5.14
N PRO A 80 -7.11 -5.41 -5.12
CA PRO A 80 -7.87 -5.44 -3.86
C PRO A 80 -7.33 -6.46 -2.86
N TYR A 81 -6.79 -7.59 -3.32
CA TYR A 81 -6.21 -8.62 -2.45
C TYR A 81 -4.88 -8.16 -1.87
N ALA A 82 -4.04 -7.52 -2.68
CA ALA A 82 -2.78 -6.94 -2.21
C ALA A 82 -3.02 -5.86 -1.14
N VAL A 83 -3.97 -4.96 -1.40
CA VAL A 83 -4.38 -3.91 -0.44
C VAL A 83 -4.89 -4.54 0.86
N SER A 84 -5.72 -5.58 0.77
CA SER A 84 -6.27 -6.25 1.95
C SER A 84 -5.19 -6.89 2.82
N VAL A 85 -4.21 -7.56 2.19
CA VAL A 85 -3.10 -8.20 2.90
C VAL A 85 -2.19 -7.18 3.57
N GLU A 86 -1.91 -6.07 2.91
CA GLU A 86 -1.10 -4.99 3.49
C GLU A 86 -1.82 -4.32 4.67
N LEU A 87 -3.13 -4.05 4.55
CA LEU A 87 -3.91 -3.53 5.66
C LEU A 87 -3.93 -4.49 6.85
N LEU A 88 -4.08 -5.79 6.62
CA LEU A 88 -4.03 -6.82 7.67
C LEU A 88 -2.67 -6.89 8.37
N HIS A 89 -1.58 -6.57 7.66
CA HIS A 89 -0.26 -6.50 8.28
C HIS A 89 -0.11 -5.28 9.20
N ASN A 90 -0.69 -4.15 8.81
CA ASN A 90 -0.53 -2.88 9.51
C ASN A 90 -1.52 -2.71 10.69
N PHE A 91 -2.64 -3.42 10.72
CA PHE A 91 -3.73 -3.26 11.71
C PHE A 91 -4.30 -4.60 12.18
#